data_AF-A0A9E2D8L9-F1
#
_entry.id   AF-A0A9E2D8L9-F1
#
_cell.length_a   1.000
_cell.length_b   1.000
_cell.length_c   1.000
_cell.angle_alpha   90.00
_cell.angle_beta   90.00
_cell.angle_gamma   90.00
#
_symmetry.space_group_name_H-M   'P 1'
#
loop_
_entity.id
_entity.type
_entity.pdbx_description
1 polymer ?
#
loop_
_entity_poly.entity_id
_entity_poly.type
_entity_poly.pdbx_seq_one_letter_code
_entity_poly.pdbx_strand_id
1 'polypeptide(L)' 'CIPVYGIMEKLQSEYTHIAFRDMAFDSPEAHAIRNLPECSSFMGLPFTVYFKDGKVAAATSSIQSREQVTSILDKAFGK' A
#
# COMPACT_ATOMS: atom_id res chain seq x y z
N CYS A 1 -4.49 1.32 -12.29
CA CYS A 1 -3.38 1.53 -11.34
C CYS A 1 -2.06 0.86 -11.77
N ILE A 2 -1.89 0.53 -13.06
CA ILE A 2 -0.75 -0.23 -13.59
C ILE A 2 0.62 0.32 -13.16
N PRO A 3 0.84 1.66 -13.14
CA PRO A 3 2.15 2.20 -12.73
C PRO A 3 2.55 1.84 -11.29
N VAL A 4 1.58 1.78 -10.37
CA VAL A 4 1.83 1.47 -8.95
C VAL A 4 2.10 -0.03 -8.79
N TYR A 5 1.39 -0.91 -9.50
CA TYR A 5 1.68 -2.35 -9.48
C TYR A 5 3.09 -2.67 -9.97
N GLY A 6 3.53 -2.04 -11.08
CA GLY A 6 4.90 -2.22 -11.57
C GLY A 6 5.99 -1.71 -10.61
N ILE A 7 5.68 -0.73 -9.76
CA ILE A 7 6.57 -0.32 -8.66
C ILE A 7 6.59 -1.40 -7.58
N MET A 8 5.43 -1.88 -7.13
CA MET A 8 5.33 -2.90 -6.08
C MET A 8 6.02 -4.21 -6.45
N GLU A 9 5.86 -4.68 -7.69
CA GLU A 9 6.53 -5.90 -8.20
C GLU A 9 8.05 -5.81 -8.11
N LYS A 10 8.64 -4.65 -8.45
CA LYS A 10 10.09 -4.44 -8.34
C LYS A 10 10.53 -4.40 -6.87
N LEU A 11 9.80 -3.65 -6.04
CA LEU A 11 10.12 -3.49 -4.63
C LEU A 11 9.99 -4.79 -3.84
N GLN A 12 9.13 -5.72 -4.27
CA GLN A 12 9.01 -7.04 -3.67
C GLN A 12 10.33 -7.83 -3.69
N SER A 13 11.18 -7.62 -4.71
CA SER A 13 12.52 -8.22 -4.76
C SER A 13 13.54 -7.54 -3.84
N GLU A 14 13.31 -6.28 -3.47
CA GLU A 14 14.20 -5.46 -2.64
C GLU A 14 13.87 -5.55 -1.15
N TYR A 15 12.58 -5.66 -0.80
CA TYR A 15 12.07 -5.73 0.58
C TYR A 15 11.56 -7.15 0.88
N THR A 16 12.49 -8.12 0.89
CA THR A 16 12.16 -9.56 1.03
C THR A 16 11.49 -9.93 2.37
N HIS A 17 11.61 -9.07 3.38
CA HIS A 17 10.96 -9.18 4.69
C HIS A 17 9.53 -8.63 4.72
N ILE A 18 9.04 -8.06 3.63
CA ILE A 18 7.71 -7.44 3.53
C ILE A 18 6.85 -8.24 2.55
N ALA A 19 5.64 -8.60 2.97
CA ALA A 19 4.66 -9.24 2.10
C ALA A 19 3.89 -8.20 1.28
N PHE A 20 4.09 -8.18 -0.03
CA PHE A 20 3.30 -7.37 -0.96
C PHE A 20 2.03 -8.13 -1.34
N ARG A 21 0.88 -7.45 -1.31
CA ARG A 21 -0.43 -8.01 -1.64
C ARG A 21 -1.21 -6.98 -2.45
N ASP A 22 -1.87 -7.44 -3.50
CA ASP A 22 -2.87 -6.69 -4.25
C ASP A 22 -4.24 -7.37 -4.15
N MET A 23 -5.29 -6.58 -4.36
CA MET A 23 -6.66 -7.08 -4.44
C MET A 23 -7.50 -6.13 -5.30
N ALA A 24 -8.56 -6.66 -5.91
CA ALA A 24 -9.52 -5.84 -6.64
C ALA A 24 -10.26 -4.92 -5.67
N PHE A 25 -10.30 -3.62 -5.95
CA PHE A 25 -10.87 -2.62 -5.04
C PHE A 25 -12.37 -2.83 -4.76
N ASP A 26 -13.09 -3.40 -5.72
CA ASP A 26 -14.53 -3.66 -5.70
C ASP A 26 -14.90 -5.04 -5.14
N SER A 27 -13.92 -5.88 -4.75
CA SER A 27 -14.22 -7.18 -4.17
C SER A 27 -14.86 -7.06 -2.77
N PRO A 28 -15.69 -8.05 -2.36
CA PRO A 28 -16.25 -8.09 -1.02
C PRO A 28 -15.19 -8.01 0.10
N GLU A 29 -14.04 -8.63 -0.12
CA GLU A 29 -12.94 -8.71 0.84
C GLU A 29 -12.25 -7.35 1.01
N ALA A 30 -12.18 -6.55 -0.06
CA ALA A 30 -11.56 -5.23 -0.03
C ALA A 30 -12.28 -4.24 0.89
N HIS A 31 -13.55 -4.50 1.25
CA HIS A 31 -14.28 -3.68 2.24
C HIS A 31 -13.54 -3.55 3.57
N ALA A 32 -12.85 -4.61 4.02
CA ALA A 32 -12.11 -4.59 5.29
C ALA A 32 -10.93 -3.61 5.27
N ILE A 33 -10.41 -3.30 4.08
CA ILE A 33 -9.26 -2.41 3.90
C ILE A 33 -9.70 -1.01 3.48
N ARG A 34 -10.58 -0.88 2.47
CA ARG A 34 -10.97 0.44 1.94
C ARG A 34 -11.82 1.27 2.90
N ASN A 35 -12.45 0.64 3.89
CA ASN A 35 -13.25 1.31 4.93
C ASN A 35 -12.47 1.60 6.22
N LEU A 36 -11.15 1.37 6.23
CA LEU A 36 -10.31 1.72 7.38
C LEU A 36 -10.39 3.22 7.68
N PRO A 37 -10.31 3.65 8.95
CA PRO A 37 -10.33 5.07 9.33
C PRO A 37 -9.27 5.90 8.59
N GLU A 38 -8.09 5.32 8.35
CA GLU A 38 -6.98 5.94 7.64
C GLU A 38 -7.25 6.19 6.15
N CYS A 39 -8.27 5.53 5.59
CA CYS A 39 -8.70 5.68 4.20
C CYS A 39 -9.95 6.56 4.04
N SER A 40 -10.55 7.05 5.13
CA SER A 40 -11.87 7.69 5.08
C SER A 40 -11.92 9.00 4.27
N SER A 41 -10.78 9.64 4.07
CA SER A 41 -10.64 10.88 3.28
C SER A 41 -10.17 10.64 1.85
N PHE A 42 -9.94 9.38 1.45
CA PHE A 42 -9.39 9.06 0.14
C PHE A 42 -10.45 9.16 -0.95
N MET A 43 -10.15 9.95 -1.97
CA MET A 43 -11.07 10.23 -3.09
C MET A 43 -10.64 9.57 -4.40
N GLY A 44 -9.49 8.87 -4.43
CA GLY A 44 -8.88 8.37 -5.66
C GLY A 44 -8.06 7.10 -5.50
N LEU A 45 -8.13 6.24 -6.53
CA LEU A 45 -7.37 4.99 -6.60
C LEU A 45 -5.95 5.19 -7.16
N PRO A 46 -5.01 4.28 -6.86
CA PRO A 46 -5.13 3.14 -5.94
C PRO A 46 -5.04 3.56 -4.47
N PHE A 47 -5.56 2.71 -3.59
CA PHE A 47 -5.24 2.79 -2.16
C PHE A 47 -4.03 1.89 -1.91
N THR A 48 -3.07 2.38 -1.13
CA THR A 48 -1.92 1.59 -0.66
C THR A 48 -1.89 1.68 0.85
N VAL A 49 -2.08 0.56 1.53
CA VAL A 49 -2.14 0.49 3.01
C VAL A 49 -0.99 -0.37 3.50
N TYR A 50 -0.24 0.15 4.46
CA TYR A 50 0.94 -0.47 5.02
C TYR A 50 0.63 -0.98 6.42
N PHE A 51 0.81 -2.28 6.66
CA PHE A 51 0.53 -2.90 7.96
C PHE A 51 1.81 -3.29 8.68
N LYS A 52 1.90 -2.95 9.97
CA LYS A 52 2.95 -3.40 10.89
C LYS A 52 2.31 -3.91 12.16
N ASP A 53 2.67 -5.12 12.59
CA ASP A 53 2.14 -5.75 13.81
C ASP A 53 0.60 -5.75 13.88
N GLY A 54 -0.05 -6.00 12.75
CA GLY A 54 -1.51 -6.03 12.62
C GLY A 54 -2.21 -4.67 12.64
N LYS A 55 -1.46 -3.56 12.65
CA LYS A 55 -1.98 -2.18 12.67
C LYS A 55 -1.56 -1.42 11.41
N VAL A 56 -2.35 -0.41 11.04
CA VAL A 56 -2.01 0.48 9.92
C VAL A 56 -0.84 1.38 10.35
N ALA A 57 0.29 1.24 9.66
CA ALA A 57 1.49 2.08 9.86
C ALA A 57 1.46 3.33 8.97
N ALA A 58 0.88 3.21 7.78
CA ALA A 58 0.66 4.30 6.83
C ALA A 58 -0.45 3.91 5.85
N ALA A 59 -1.09 4.91 5.24
CA ALA A 59 -2.00 4.72 4.12
C ALA A 59 -1.84 5.89 3.13
N THR A 60 -1.87 5.59 1.84
CA THR A 60 -1.87 6.61 0.77
C THR A 60 -2.92 6.29 -0.28
N SER A 61 -3.32 7.33 -1.02
CA SER A 61 -4.25 7.22 -2.14
C SER A 61 -3.64 7.82 -3.40
N SER A 62 -4.27 7.58 -4.55
CA SER A 62 -3.83 8.09 -5.86
C SER A 62 -2.48 7.51 -6.31
N ILE A 63 -2.08 7.83 -7.54
CA ILE A 63 -0.82 7.35 -8.13
C ILE A 63 0.36 7.79 -7.27
N GLN A 64 1.25 6.84 -6.96
CA GLN A 64 2.47 7.05 -6.19
C GLN A 64 3.71 6.88 -7.09
N SER A 65 4.80 7.60 -6.79
CA SER A 65 6.13 7.34 -7.32
C SER A 65 6.87 6.27 -6.51
N ARG A 66 7.96 5.71 -7.05
CA ARG A 66 8.78 4.72 -6.33
C ARG A 66 9.35 5.31 -5.06
N GLU A 67 9.81 6.55 -5.11
CA GLU A 67 10.43 7.27 -3.99
C GLU A 67 9.44 7.50 -2.85
N GLN A 68 8.18 7.80 -3.16
CA GLN A 68 7.12 7.91 -2.15
C GLN A 68 6.90 6.58 -1.43
N VAL A 69 6.82 5.48 -2.19
CA VAL A 69 6.63 4.15 -1.63
C VAL A 69 7.83 3.72 -0.78
N THR A 70 9.06 3.85 -1.29
CA THR A 70 10.28 3.44 -0.55
C THR A 70 10.49 4.28 0.71
N SER A 71 10.20 5.58 0.66
CA SER A 71 10.28 6.46 1.85
C SER A 71 9.38 5.97 2.99
N ILE A 72 8.16 5.52 2.66
CA ILE A 72 7.25 4.92 3.66
C ILE A 72 7.79 3.58 4.14
N LEU A 73 8.25 2.73 3.21
CA LEU A 73 8.78 1.41 3.57
C LEU A 73 9.98 1.51 4.52
N ASP A 74 10.98 2.33 4.17
CA ASP A 74 12.18 2.53 4.96
C ASP A 74 11.84 3.11 6.35
N LYS A 75 10.94 4.10 6.41
CA LYS A 75 10.54 4.73 7.66
C LYS A 75 9.77 3.78 8.58
N ALA A 76 8.87 2.96 8.03
CA ALA A 76 7.98 2.12 8.82
C ALA A 76 8.60 0.75 9.16
N PHE A 77 9.36 0.17 8.23
CA PHE A 77 9.81 -1.22 8.30
C PHE A 77 11.33 -1.38 8.31
N GLY A 78 12.08 -0.33 7.98
CA GLY A 78 13.50 -0.47 7.68
C GLY A 78 13.73 -1.27 6.39
N LYS A 79 15.00 -1.40 6.04
CA LYS A 79 15.43 -2.15 4.86
C LYS A 79 15.85 -3.56 5.20
#